data_AF-F9NXI1-F1
#
_entry.id   AF-F9NXI1-F1
#
_cell.length_a   1.000
_cell.length_b   1.000
_cell.length_c   1.000
_cell.angle_alpha   90.00
_cell.angle_beta   90.00
_cell.angle_gamma   90.00
#
_symmetry.space_group_name_H-M   'P 1'
#
loop_
_entity.id
_entity.type
_entity.pdbx_description
1 polymer ?
#
loop_
_entity_poly.entity_id
_entity_poly.type
_entity_poly.pdbx_seq_one_letter_code
_entity_poly.pdbx_strand_id
1 'polypeptide(L)'
;MSLSQLSSRVWQCGKVVAESVPLETLNGELSDAKTLSWYDLTAPDREDIDILADELNLDFHTVEDAAAPGERPKVTRYPDHLFLTIYAATIGQTMTPTAA
;
A
#
# COMPACT_ATOMS: atom_id res chain seq x y z
N MET A 1 -4.20 -1.90 -16.51
CA MET A 1 -4.06 -0.42 -16.47
C MET A 1 -2.75 -0.13 -15.77
N SER A 2 -2.02 0.94 -16.09
CA SER A 2 -0.70 1.17 -15.48
C SER A 2 -0.81 2.18 -14.34
N LEU A 3 -0.51 1.76 -13.12
CA LEU A 3 -0.34 2.64 -11.96
C LEU A 3 0.97 3.42 -12.09
N SER A 4 0.90 4.74 -12.21
CA SER A 4 2.10 5.57 -12.17
C SER A 4 2.65 5.56 -10.75
N GLN A 5 3.94 5.21 -10.57
CA GLN A 5 4.64 5.13 -9.28
C GLN A 5 4.40 3.86 -8.43
N LEU A 6 3.97 2.76 -9.06
CA LEU A 6 4.01 1.46 -8.42
C LEU A 6 5.44 0.89 -8.41
N SER A 7 5.94 0.55 -7.22
CA SER A 7 7.11 -0.30 -7.04
C SER A 7 6.69 -1.61 -6.39
N SER A 8 7.21 -2.74 -6.84
CA SER A 8 6.85 -4.04 -6.28
C SER A 8 8.04 -4.97 -6.14
N ARG A 9 7.95 -5.85 -5.15
CA ARG A 9 8.95 -6.88 -4.87
C ARG A 9 8.28 -8.10 -4.27
N VAL A 10 8.73 -9.28 -4.71
CA VAL A 10 8.21 -10.57 -4.25
C VAL A 10 9.35 -11.36 -3.65
N TRP A 11 9.08 -11.93 -2.47
CA TRP A 11 9.96 -12.85 -1.78
C TRP A 11 9.31 -14.21 -1.68
N GLN A 12 10.10 -15.26 -1.84
CA GLN A 12 9.68 -16.63 -1.52
C GLN A 12 10.68 -17.23 -0.53
N CYS A 13 10.18 -17.78 0.58
CA CYS A 13 11.01 -18.31 1.67
C CYS A 13 12.11 -17.32 2.13
N GLY A 14 11.78 -16.02 2.18
CA GLY A 14 12.70 -14.96 2.63
C GLY A 14 13.75 -14.49 1.61
N LYS A 15 13.71 -14.98 0.36
CA LYS A 15 14.61 -14.54 -0.72
C LYS A 15 13.84 -13.75 -1.75
N VAL A 16 14.41 -12.65 -2.25
CA VAL A 16 13.84 -11.91 -3.38
C VAL A 16 13.86 -12.82 -4.61
N VAL A 17 12.70 -13.00 -5.23
CA VAL A 17 12.53 -13.81 -6.45
C VAL A 17 12.10 -12.97 -7.66
N ALA A 18 11.48 -11.81 -7.41
CA ALA A 18 11.08 -10.88 -8.47
C ALA A 18 11.02 -9.43 -7.95
N GLU A 19 11.18 -8.49 -8.87
CA GLU A 19 11.03 -7.04 -8.69
C GLU A 19 10.27 -6.48 -9.90
N SER A 20 9.59 -5.34 -9.73
CA SER A 20 8.80 -4.69 -10.80
C SER A 20 7.74 -5.62 -11.40
N VAL A 21 7.07 -6.37 -10.51
CA VAL A 21 5.99 -7.29 -10.82
C VAL A 21 4.69 -6.53 -11.09
N PRO A 22 3.90 -6.89 -12.11
CA PRO A 22 2.62 -6.26 -12.43
C PRO A 22 1.59 -6.44 -11.30
N LEU A 23 0.72 -5.46 -11.08
CA LEU A 23 -0.32 -5.53 -10.05
C LEU A 23 -1.25 -6.74 -10.26
N GLU A 24 -1.51 -7.12 -11.51
CA GLU A 24 -2.46 -8.17 -11.89
C GLU A 24 -2.04 -9.59 -11.45
N THR A 25 -0.83 -9.76 -10.90
CA THR A 25 -0.38 -11.03 -10.32
C THR A 25 -0.58 -11.11 -8.81
N LEU A 26 -0.86 -10.00 -8.15
CA LEU A 26 -0.92 -9.88 -6.69
C LEU A 26 -1.90 -10.86 -6.07
N ASN A 27 -3.13 -10.94 -6.60
CA ASN A 27 -4.13 -11.86 -6.04
C ASN A 27 -3.71 -13.34 -6.15
N GLY A 28 -3.01 -13.70 -7.24
CA GLY A 28 -2.46 -15.04 -7.43
C GLY A 28 -1.34 -15.36 -6.44
N GLU A 29 -0.46 -14.39 -6.16
CA GLU A 29 0.67 -14.54 -5.23
C GLU A 29 0.23 -14.75 -3.78
N LEU A 30 -0.88 -14.10 -3.37
CA LEU A 30 -1.45 -14.23 -2.02
C LEU A 30 -1.88 -15.65 -1.65
N SER A 31 -2.08 -16.53 -2.64
CA SER A 31 -2.47 -17.92 -2.41
C SER A 31 -1.33 -18.81 -1.90
N ASP A 32 -0.07 -18.40 -2.01
CA ASP A 32 1.09 -19.16 -1.54
C ASP A 32 1.60 -18.63 -0.18
N ALA A 33 1.41 -19.43 0.88
CA ALA A 33 1.86 -19.10 2.24
C ALA A 33 3.39 -18.92 2.39
N LYS A 34 4.20 -19.31 1.40
CA LYS A 34 5.65 -19.09 1.39
C LYS A 34 6.05 -17.79 0.68
N THR A 35 5.09 -17.09 0.10
CA THR A 35 5.29 -15.89 -0.70
C THR A 35 4.88 -14.67 0.10
N LEU A 36 5.74 -13.65 0.07
CA LEU A 36 5.44 -12.31 0.55
C LEU A 36 5.55 -11.38 -0.66
N SER A 37 4.48 -10.67 -0.96
CA SER A 37 4.46 -9.67 -2.01
C SER A 37 4.27 -8.28 -1.41
N TRP A 38 5.12 -7.34 -1.81
CA TRP A 38 5.07 -5.95 -1.39
C TRP A 38 4.83 -5.07 -2.60
N TYR A 39 3.72 -4.33 -2.58
CA TYR A 39 3.37 -3.34 -3.60
C TYR A 39 3.30 -1.98 -2.90
N ASP A 40 4.10 -1.05 -3.39
CA ASP A 40 4.25 0.31 -2.87
C ASP A 40 3.76 1.30 -3.92
N LEU A 41 2.60 1.90 -3.67
CA LEU A 41 2.05 2.97 -4.49
C LEU A 41 2.41 4.30 -3.83
N THR A 42 3.25 5.09 -4.48
CA THR A 42 3.63 6.41 -3.99
C THR A 42 2.64 7.46 -4.49
N ALA A 43 2.16 8.31 -3.58
CA ALA A 43 1.20 9.39 -3.86
C ALA A 43 0.00 8.94 -4.72
N PRO A 44 -0.69 7.84 -4.36
CA PRO A 44 -1.81 7.33 -5.15
C PRO A 44 -2.96 8.34 -5.13
N ASP A 45 -3.67 8.44 -6.25
CA ASP A 45 -4.97 9.09 -6.28
C ASP A 45 -6.10 8.10 -5.96
N ARG A 46 -7.34 8.56 -6.08
CA ARG A 46 -8.52 7.74 -5.81
C ARG A 46 -8.66 6.58 -6.81
N GLU A 47 -8.38 6.82 -8.09
CA GLU A 47 -8.47 5.79 -9.14
C GLU A 47 -7.42 4.70 -8.91
N ASP A 48 -6.21 5.08 -8.48
CA ASP A 48 -5.15 4.14 -8.12
C ASP A 48 -5.59 3.20 -6.96
N ILE A 49 -6.24 3.77 -5.94
CA ILE A 49 -6.75 3.01 -4.78
C ILE A 49 -7.90 2.09 -5.20
N ASP A 50 -8.81 2.58 -6.04
CA ASP A 50 -9.93 1.79 -6.57
C ASP A 50 -9.40 0.56 -7.35
N ILE A 51 -8.41 0.75 -8.22
CA ILE A 51 -7.76 -0.33 -8.98
C ILE A 51 -7.10 -1.36 -8.05
N LEU A 52 -6.41 -0.91 -7.00
CA LEU A 52 -5.78 -1.81 -6.02
C LEU A 52 -6.83 -2.60 -5.22
N ALA A 53 -7.91 -1.94 -4.79
CA ALA A 53 -9.00 -2.58 -4.07
C ALA A 53 -9.67 -3.67 -4.91
N ASP A 54 -9.92 -3.39 -6.19
CA ASP A 54 -10.50 -4.34 -7.14
C ASP A 54 -9.60 -5.58 -7.33
N GLU A 55 -8.28 -5.40 -7.53
CA GLU A 55 -7.33 -6.52 -7.67
C GLU A 55 -7.34 -7.42 -6.42
N LEU A 56 -7.38 -6.82 -5.24
CA LEU A 56 -7.37 -7.53 -3.96
C LEU A 56 -8.76 -8.05 -3.55
N ASN A 57 -9.80 -7.81 -4.34
CA ASN A 57 -11.20 -8.09 -4.01
C ASN A 57 -11.64 -7.48 -2.66
N LEU A 58 -11.14 -6.29 -2.34
CA LEU A 58 -11.53 -5.55 -1.14
C LEU A 58 -12.78 -4.71 -1.42
N ASP A 59 -13.67 -4.61 -0.43
CA ASP A 59 -14.74 -3.61 -0.49
C ASP A 59 -14.12 -2.22 -0.39
N PHE A 60 -14.40 -1.36 -1.37
CA PHE A 60 -13.82 -0.03 -1.45
C PHE A 60 -13.97 0.78 -0.14
N HIS A 61 -15.11 0.69 0.55
CA HIS A 61 -15.35 1.43 1.81
C HIS A 61 -14.42 0.98 2.94
N THR A 62 -13.77 -0.18 2.82
CA THR A 62 -12.84 -0.69 3.82
C THR A 62 -11.47 0.01 3.78
N VAL A 63 -11.14 0.61 2.63
CA VAL A 63 -9.84 1.24 2.34
C VAL A 63 -9.94 2.70 1.90
N GLU A 64 -11.16 3.27 1.80
CA GLU A 64 -11.41 4.67 1.39
C GLU A 64 -10.55 5.69 2.14
N ASP A 65 -10.35 5.45 3.43
CA ASP A 65 -9.55 6.29 4.32
C ASP A 65 -8.09 6.46 3.86
N ALA A 66 -7.59 5.60 2.97
CA ALA A 66 -6.26 5.76 2.36
C ALA A 66 -6.16 7.02 1.48
N ALA A 67 -7.28 7.49 0.92
CA ALA A 67 -7.35 8.72 0.13
C ALA A 67 -7.68 9.96 0.98
N ALA A 68 -8.09 9.77 2.24
CA ALA A 68 -8.59 10.85 3.09
C ALA A 68 -7.43 11.63 3.74
N PRO A 69 -7.44 12.98 3.68
CA PRO A 69 -6.43 13.77 4.36
C PRO A 69 -6.64 13.76 5.88
N GLY A 70 -5.55 13.65 6.63
CA GLY A 70 -5.57 13.92 8.08
C GLY A 70 -6.20 12.84 8.96
N GLU A 71 -6.35 11.62 8.45
CA GLU A 71 -6.81 10.48 9.24
C GLU A 71 -5.96 10.25 10.49
N ARG A 72 -6.60 9.82 11.57
CA ARG A 72 -5.91 9.45 12.81
C ARG A 72 -5.24 8.08 12.64
N PRO A 73 -4.07 7.84 13.26
CA PRO A 73 -3.46 6.53 13.25
C PRO A 73 -4.38 5.49 13.87
N LYS A 74 -4.62 4.39 13.14
CA LYS A 74 -5.52 3.32 13.55
C LYS A 74 -5.16 2.01 12.88
N VAL A 75 -5.48 0.91 13.55
CA VAL A 75 -5.50 -0.43 12.96
C VAL A 75 -6.96 -0.87 12.93
N THR A 76 -7.47 -1.17 11.74
CA THR A 76 -8.79 -1.78 11.55
C THR A 76 -8.59 -3.23 11.13
N ARG A 77 -9.28 -4.15 11.82
CA ARG A 77 -9.24 -5.57 11.51
C ARG A 77 -10.49 -5.96 10.73
N TYR A 78 -10.29 -6.46 9.51
CA TYR A 78 -11.31 -7.12 8.71
C TYR A 78 -11.12 -8.65 8.78
N PRO A 79 -12.07 -9.45 8.30
CA PRO A 79 -11.96 -10.92 8.35
C PRO A 79 -10.74 -11.48 7.57
N ASP A 80 -10.36 -10.82 6.49
CA ASP A 80 -9.39 -11.24 5.49
C ASP A 80 -8.09 -10.42 5.50
N HIS A 81 -8.12 -9.18 6.01
CA HIS A 81 -6.95 -8.31 6.03
C HIS A 81 -6.91 -7.36 7.24
N LEU A 82 -5.77 -6.69 7.39
CA LEU A 82 -5.60 -5.55 8.30
C LEU A 82 -5.42 -4.30 7.46
N PHE A 83 -6.12 -3.22 7.84
CA PHE A 83 -5.93 -1.90 7.27
C PHE A 83 -5.31 -0.99 8.33
N LEU A 84 -4.20 -0.34 7.98
CA LEU A 84 -3.39 0.44 8.91
C LEU A 84 -3.17 1.85 8.37
N THR A 85 -3.57 2.85 9.15
CA THR A 85 -3.22 4.25 8.92
C THR A 85 -2.12 4.66 9.89
N ILE A 86 -1.02 5.21 9.37
CA ILE A 86 0.13 5.68 10.17
C ILE A 86 0.63 7.02 9.65
N TYR A 87 1.32 7.76 10.52
CA TYR A 87 2.13 8.90 10.09
C TYR A 87 3.54 8.44 9.74
N ALA A 88 4.01 8.86 8.56
CA ALA A 88 5.42 8.76 8.23
C ALA A 88 6.19 9.88 8.94
N ALA A 89 7.30 9.54 9.58
CA ALA A 89 8.21 10.51 10.17
C ALA A 89 9.50 10.58 9.34
N THR A 90 9.98 11.78 9.06
CA THR A 90 11.31 11.99 8.46
C THR A 90 12.30 12.38 9.55
N ILE A 91 13.36 11.60 9.71
CA ILE A 91 14.45 11.94 10.64
C ILE A 91 15.31 13.04 10.01
N GLY A 92 15.54 14.14 10.72
CA GLY A 92 16.54 15.16 10.34
C GLY A 92 16.02 16.42 9.63
N GLN A 93 14.70 16.62 9.47
CA GLN A 93 14.18 17.93 9.04
C GLN A 93 14.09 18.90 10.23
N THR A 94 15.08 19.76 10.39
CA THR A 94 14.90 20.98 11.19
C THR A 94 13.99 21.93 10.41
N MET A 95 12.73 22.06 10.82
CA MET A 95 11.90 23.16 10.33
C MET A 95 12.57 24.48 10.76
N THR A 96 13.16 25.21 9.82
CA THR A 96 13.56 26.59 10.06
C THR A 96 12.27 27.37 10.31
N PRO A 97 12.07 28.01 11.47
CA PRO A 97 10.86 28.79 11.71
C PRO A 97 10.80 29.91 10.68
N THR A 98 9.68 30.03 9.96
CA THR A 98 9.40 31.21 9.14
C THR A 98 9.42 32.44 10.05
N ALA A 99 10.36 33.35 9.83
CA ALA A 99 10.44 34.61 10.55
C ALA A 99 9.14 35.40 10.32
N ALA A 100 8.52 35.82 11.43
CA ALA A 100 7.35 36.72 11.46
C ALA A 100 7.75 38.15 11.09
#